data_AF-A0A961JIT9-F1
#
_entry.id   AF-A0A961JIT9-F1
#
_cell.length_a   1.000
_cell.length_b   1.000
_cell.length_c   1.000
_cell.angle_alpha   90.00
_cell.angle_beta   90.00
_cell.angle_gamma   90.00
#
_symmetry.space_group_name_H-M   'P 1'
#
loop_
_entity.id
_entity.type
_entity.pdbx_description
1 polymer ?
#
loop_
_entity_poly.entity_id
_entity_poly.type
_entity_poly.pdbx_seq_one_letter_code
_entity_poly.pdbx_strand_id
1 'polypeptide(L)'
;MLALAGKRVLLLERNAQAGGCLRTEEITLPGFRHDVMAATWVLFMTSPAGAALGPHLARHGFEYCHTPHPTAVLRPNGEALVLTTDRAANVAAFEALAAGDGARHAADVGGIEADAPFLFSLLGGPLWSWGTLRLLFGQVRKRGLRGLAAWFGTALTPARGWLENGYQSPLVQALYAPWVLHCGLTPESTYSGQMGKVIAFALEAAGAPILKGGSGAAVDAFRKLIEEKGGAIRCDAEVDRILVDGAKVRGVALTGGEEIACASVLASVTPSQLYGRLLRDVNLPEERAAADAFRHGRGNFQLHYALDRPPEWLTPGLDKVALIHLADGIDSVSKSANEAERGMLPETPTICVGQPHALDPSRCPEGKAILWLQIPDAPRSVKGDAKGEIDATDWSDATREAFADRIEATLARHIRDFDAIKLARAAHSPADLERMNVNLVGGDPYGGLCTLDQFFVFRPSARTPDGTGLVRGLIQIGASTHPGPGLGGGSGFLAAKRLGA
;
A
#
# COMPACT_ATOMS: atom_id res chain seq x y z
N MET A 1 3.15 -8.03 19.18
CA MET A 1 3.04 -7.09 20.33
C MET A 1 2.30 -7.71 21.51
N LEU A 2 1.03 -8.12 21.38
CA LEU A 2 0.30 -8.72 22.51
C LEU A 2 1.01 -9.95 23.12
N ALA A 3 1.52 -10.85 22.28
CA ALA A 3 2.31 -12.00 22.75
C ALA A 3 3.60 -11.57 23.47
N LEU A 4 4.30 -10.54 22.98
CA LEU A 4 5.47 -9.95 23.66
C LEU A 4 5.10 -9.41 25.06
N ALA A 5 3.90 -8.87 25.23
CA ALA A 5 3.35 -8.43 26.51
C ALA A 5 2.80 -9.58 27.39
N GLY A 6 3.09 -10.84 27.04
CA GLY A 6 2.69 -12.02 27.80
C GLY A 6 1.21 -12.39 27.70
N LYS A 7 0.46 -11.80 26.76
CA LYS A 7 -0.93 -12.20 26.52
C LYS A 7 -0.98 -13.51 25.73
N ARG A 8 -1.94 -14.38 26.06
CA ARG A 8 -2.26 -15.56 25.22
C ARG A 8 -2.97 -15.08 23.95
N VAL A 9 -2.39 -15.37 22.79
CA VAL A 9 -2.89 -14.93 21.49
C VAL A 9 -3.07 -16.13 20.58
N LEU A 10 -4.21 -16.17 19.88
CA LEU A 10 -4.47 -17.09 18.78
C LEU A 10 -4.82 -16.26 17.54
N LEU A 11 -4.07 -16.42 16.45
CA LEU A 11 -4.41 -15.89 15.13
C LEU A 11 -5.14 -16.98 14.35
N LEU A 12 -6.30 -16.63 13.79
CA LEU A 12 -7.11 -17.50 12.94
C LEU A 12 -7.04 -16.96 11.51
N GLU A 13 -6.52 -17.77 10.60
CA GLU A 13 -6.36 -17.47 9.18
C GLU A 13 -7.22 -18.44 8.38
N ARG A 14 -7.99 -17.92 7.43
CA ARG A 14 -8.89 -18.74 6.62
C ARG A 14 -8.14 -19.53 5.54
N ASN A 15 -7.04 -18.97 5.04
CA ASN A 15 -6.24 -19.57 4.00
C ASN A 15 -5.26 -20.61 4.57
N ALA A 16 -4.69 -21.43 3.70
CA ALA A 16 -3.65 -22.41 4.07
C ALA A 16 -2.35 -21.76 4.61
N GLN A 17 -2.16 -20.46 4.34
CA GLN A 17 -0.99 -19.70 4.77
C GLN A 17 -1.41 -18.35 5.36
N ALA A 18 -0.74 -17.95 6.43
CA ALA A 18 -0.88 -16.63 7.04
C ALA A 18 -0.26 -15.54 6.16
N GLY A 19 -0.62 -14.29 6.44
CA GLY A 19 0.05 -13.11 5.88
C GLY A 19 -0.83 -12.20 5.02
N GLY A 20 -2.01 -12.65 4.61
CA GLY A 20 -2.91 -11.85 3.78
C GLY A 20 -2.24 -11.44 2.46
N CYS A 21 -1.89 -10.16 2.31
CA CYS A 21 -1.21 -9.64 1.11
C CYS A 21 0.33 -9.77 1.14
N LEU A 22 0.91 -10.34 2.20
CA LEU A 22 2.36 -10.58 2.34
C LEU A 22 2.75 -11.96 1.81
N ARG A 23 2.49 -12.22 0.52
CA ARG A 23 2.65 -13.55 -0.09
C ARG A 23 3.86 -13.59 -1.02
N THR A 24 4.73 -14.57 -0.81
CA THR A 24 5.82 -14.93 -1.72
C THR A 24 5.53 -16.29 -2.34
N GLU A 25 5.43 -16.38 -3.66
CA GLU A 25 5.11 -17.63 -4.37
C GLU A 25 5.86 -17.79 -5.70
N GLU A 26 6.00 -19.03 -6.15
CA GLU A 26 6.59 -19.38 -7.45
C GLU A 26 5.51 -19.43 -8.55
N ILE A 27 4.79 -18.33 -8.73
CA ILE A 27 3.60 -18.23 -9.61
C ILE A 27 3.90 -18.28 -11.11
N THR A 28 5.16 -18.17 -11.51
CA THR A 28 5.60 -18.21 -12.92
C THR A 28 6.28 -19.54 -13.24
N LEU A 29 7.46 -19.79 -12.65
CA LEU A 29 8.27 -20.98 -12.83
C LEU A 29 8.93 -21.41 -11.51
N PRO A 30 9.26 -22.70 -11.34
CA PRO A 30 10.00 -23.18 -10.17
C PRO A 30 11.32 -22.42 -9.97
N GLY A 31 11.57 -22.01 -8.73
CA GLY A 31 12.72 -21.19 -8.36
C GLY A 31 12.60 -19.68 -8.61
N PHE A 32 11.54 -19.18 -9.25
CA PHE A 32 11.28 -17.75 -9.45
C PHE A 32 10.23 -17.25 -8.46
N ARG A 33 10.68 -16.60 -7.38
CA ARG A 33 9.85 -16.20 -6.25
C ARG A 33 9.35 -14.77 -6.39
N HIS A 34 8.03 -14.61 -6.51
CA HIS A 34 7.39 -13.30 -6.64
C HIS A 34 6.67 -12.91 -5.37
N ASP A 35 6.73 -11.64 -5.01
CA ASP A 35 5.77 -11.07 -4.06
C ASP A 35 4.47 -10.84 -4.83
N VAL A 36 3.41 -11.61 -4.56
CA VAL A 36 2.19 -11.61 -5.38
C VAL A 36 1.42 -10.29 -5.26
N MET A 37 1.51 -9.63 -4.10
CA MET A 37 0.80 -8.38 -3.82
C MET A 37 1.77 -7.33 -3.26
N ALA A 38 2.00 -7.29 -1.94
CA ALA A 38 2.80 -6.23 -1.34
C ALA A 38 4.31 -6.56 -1.35
N ALA A 39 5.13 -5.66 -1.90
CA ALA A 39 6.56 -5.89 -2.11
C ALA A 39 7.49 -5.00 -1.25
N THR A 40 7.16 -3.70 -1.09
CA THR A 40 8.08 -2.72 -0.45
C THR A 40 7.69 -2.36 0.97
N TRP A 41 8.70 -2.21 1.85
CA TRP A 41 8.53 -2.08 3.30
C TRP A 41 8.94 -0.72 3.88
N VAL A 42 8.88 0.34 3.08
CA VAL A 42 9.19 1.74 3.47
C VAL A 42 8.42 2.15 4.73
N LEU A 43 7.10 1.91 4.75
CA LEU A 43 6.22 2.33 5.84
C LEU A 43 6.52 1.58 7.13
N PHE A 44 6.82 0.28 7.09
CA PHE A 44 7.11 -0.48 8.30
C PHE A 44 8.41 0.00 8.91
N MET A 45 9.46 0.15 8.10
CA MET A 45 10.78 0.57 8.56
C MET A 45 10.74 1.94 9.26
N THR A 46 9.87 2.84 8.80
CA THR A 46 9.72 4.20 9.33
C THR A 46 8.61 4.34 10.37
N SER A 47 7.88 3.27 10.70
CA SER A 47 6.75 3.34 11.63
C SER A 47 7.13 3.02 13.09
N PRO A 48 6.29 3.46 14.06
CA PRO A 48 6.41 3.03 15.45
C PRO A 48 6.31 1.50 15.62
N ALA A 49 5.56 0.81 14.75
CA ALA A 49 5.49 -0.64 14.77
C ALA A 49 6.82 -1.29 14.38
N GLY A 50 7.46 -0.80 13.31
CA GLY A 50 8.79 -1.26 12.91
C GLY A 50 9.84 -0.97 13.97
N ALA A 51 9.82 0.22 14.57
CA ALA A 51 10.72 0.56 15.67
C ALA A 51 10.57 -0.39 16.88
N ALA A 52 9.32 -0.75 17.24
CA ALA A 52 9.04 -1.63 18.37
C ALA A 52 9.31 -3.12 18.08
N LEU A 53 9.11 -3.58 16.84
CA LEU A 53 9.15 -5.00 16.49
C LEU A 53 10.41 -5.41 15.72
N GLY A 54 11.05 -4.48 15.02
CA GLY A 54 12.22 -4.72 14.17
C GLY A 54 13.33 -5.51 14.85
N PRO A 55 13.81 -5.11 16.04
CA PRO A 55 14.85 -5.87 16.76
C PRO A 55 14.44 -7.30 17.10
N HIS A 56 13.15 -7.55 17.36
CA HIS A 56 12.66 -8.90 17.62
C HIS A 56 12.58 -9.72 16.34
N LEU A 57 12.05 -9.14 15.27
CA LEU A 57 11.86 -9.78 13.97
C LEU A 57 13.19 -10.10 13.29
N ALA A 58 14.20 -9.25 13.42
CA ALA A 58 15.54 -9.47 12.86
C ALA A 58 16.15 -10.80 13.35
N ARG A 59 15.92 -11.16 14.62
CA ARG A 59 16.35 -12.45 15.21
C ARG A 59 15.68 -13.67 14.56
N HIS A 60 14.59 -13.47 13.81
CA HIS A 60 13.83 -14.51 13.14
C HIS A 60 13.97 -14.47 11.60
N GLY A 61 14.95 -13.72 11.07
CA GLY A 61 15.26 -13.68 9.65
C GLY A 61 14.56 -12.55 8.87
N PHE A 62 13.98 -11.56 9.57
CA PHE A 62 13.50 -10.33 8.93
C PHE A 62 14.70 -9.47 8.52
N GLU A 63 15.10 -9.57 7.25
CA GLU A 63 16.28 -8.89 6.70
C GLU A 63 15.87 -8.00 5.51
N TYR A 64 16.11 -6.69 5.64
CA TYR A 64 15.86 -5.74 4.55
C TYR A 64 16.97 -5.82 3.49
N CYS A 65 16.57 -5.73 2.22
CA CYS A 65 17.45 -5.42 1.10
C CYS A 65 17.22 -3.95 0.71
N HIS A 66 18.27 -3.13 0.82
CA HIS A 66 18.23 -1.70 0.56
C HIS A 66 18.72 -1.35 -0.85
N THR A 67 18.35 -0.16 -1.33
CA THR A 67 18.87 0.42 -2.57
C THR A 67 19.16 1.91 -2.39
N PRO A 68 20.23 2.45 -2.99
CA PRO A 68 20.42 3.90 -3.12
C PRO A 68 19.58 4.51 -4.26
N HIS A 69 18.92 3.68 -5.09
CA HIS A 69 18.10 4.09 -6.24
C HIS A 69 16.65 3.62 -6.05
N PRO A 70 15.88 4.26 -5.14
CA PRO A 70 14.52 3.84 -4.81
C PRO A 70 13.57 3.85 -6.00
N THR A 71 13.65 4.90 -6.84
CA THR A 71 12.68 5.05 -7.90
C THR A 71 13.20 5.81 -9.10
N ALA A 72 12.58 5.56 -10.24
CA ALA A 72 12.69 6.40 -11.43
C ALA A 72 11.32 6.58 -12.09
N VAL A 73 11.24 7.57 -12.99
CA VAL A 73 10.24 7.59 -14.06
C VAL A 73 10.94 7.32 -15.39
N LEU A 74 10.26 6.61 -16.28
CA LEU A 74 10.64 6.43 -17.67
C LEU A 74 9.44 6.82 -18.54
N ARG A 75 9.64 7.83 -19.39
CA ARG A 75 8.62 8.37 -20.29
C ARG A 75 8.59 7.58 -21.60
N PRO A 76 7.47 7.62 -22.36
CA PRO A 76 7.35 6.91 -23.63
C PRO A 76 8.42 7.27 -24.67
N ASN A 77 8.96 8.50 -24.62
CA ASN A 77 10.02 8.96 -25.52
C ASN A 77 11.44 8.50 -25.11
N GLY A 78 11.58 7.75 -24.01
CA GLY A 78 12.86 7.26 -23.50
C GLY A 78 13.54 8.18 -22.49
N GLU A 79 13.01 9.38 -22.23
CA GLU A 79 13.52 10.24 -21.14
C GLU A 79 13.26 9.59 -19.78
N ALA A 80 14.25 9.63 -18.90
CA ALA A 80 14.13 9.10 -17.55
C ALA A 80 14.80 9.98 -16.52
N LEU A 81 14.29 9.91 -15.30
CA LEU A 81 14.87 10.57 -14.13
C LEU A 81 14.83 9.62 -12.94
N VAL A 82 15.99 9.45 -12.31
CA VAL A 82 16.17 8.63 -11.11
C VAL A 82 16.19 9.53 -9.88
N LEU A 83 15.37 9.20 -8.89
CA LEU A 83 15.51 9.72 -7.53
C LEU A 83 16.42 8.78 -6.75
N THR A 84 17.42 9.34 -6.07
CA THR A 84 18.34 8.60 -5.21
C THR A 84 18.04 8.84 -3.74
N THR A 85 18.70 8.11 -2.83
CA THR A 85 18.68 8.43 -1.39
C THR A 85 19.57 9.62 -1.03
N ASP A 86 20.35 10.16 -1.97
CA ASP A 86 21.20 11.33 -1.76
C ASP A 86 20.47 12.60 -2.18
N ARG A 87 20.03 13.37 -1.18
CA ARG A 87 19.35 14.66 -1.39
C ARG A 87 20.19 15.65 -2.19
N ALA A 88 21.49 15.73 -1.96
CA ALA A 88 22.34 16.69 -2.67
C ALA A 88 22.45 16.33 -4.16
N ALA A 89 22.56 15.03 -4.46
CA ALA A 89 22.52 14.54 -5.83
C ALA A 89 21.17 14.82 -6.51
N ASN A 90 20.06 14.58 -5.81
CA ASN A 90 18.71 14.88 -6.32
C ASN A 90 18.53 16.38 -6.61
N VAL A 91 18.93 17.25 -5.69
CA VAL A 91 18.87 18.71 -5.86
C VAL A 91 19.69 19.15 -7.08
N ALA A 92 20.91 18.68 -7.22
CA ALA A 92 21.77 19.03 -8.35
C ALA A 92 21.18 18.53 -9.69
N ALA A 93 20.65 17.32 -9.71
CA ALA A 93 20.02 16.74 -10.90
C ALA A 93 18.77 17.54 -11.32
N PHE A 94 17.94 17.96 -10.37
CA PHE A 94 16.70 18.68 -10.67
C PHE A 94 17.00 20.11 -11.11
N GLU A 95 17.96 20.78 -10.47
CA GLU A 95 18.40 22.13 -10.87
C GLU A 95 18.98 22.14 -12.30
N ALA A 96 19.68 21.06 -12.69
CA ALA A 96 20.20 20.90 -14.05
C ALA A 96 19.10 20.69 -15.10
N LEU A 97 17.94 20.15 -14.71
CA LEU A 97 16.79 19.99 -15.60
C LEU A 97 16.03 21.31 -15.79
N ALA A 98 15.82 22.06 -14.72
CA ALA A 98 15.27 23.40 -14.78
C ALA A 98 15.66 24.23 -13.57
N ALA A 99 16.01 25.50 -13.82
CA ALA A 99 16.40 26.43 -12.76
C ALA A 99 15.29 26.57 -11.70
N GLY A 100 15.66 26.38 -10.44
CA GLY A 100 14.76 26.43 -9.28
C GLY A 100 14.16 25.08 -8.86
N ASP A 101 14.18 24.04 -9.70
CA ASP A 101 13.57 22.74 -9.36
C ASP A 101 14.34 22.01 -8.25
N GLY A 102 15.68 22.16 -8.21
CA GLY A 102 16.48 21.62 -7.12
C GLY A 102 16.20 22.32 -5.80
N ALA A 103 16.14 23.66 -5.82
CA ALA A 103 15.76 24.44 -4.64
C ALA A 103 14.35 24.11 -4.16
N ARG A 104 13.40 23.88 -5.08
CA ARG A 104 12.05 23.44 -4.74
C ARG A 104 12.05 22.09 -4.05
N HIS A 105 12.76 21.10 -4.59
CA HIS A 105 12.85 19.77 -4.00
C HIS A 105 13.42 19.81 -2.58
N ALA A 106 14.50 20.56 -2.39
CA ALA A 106 15.08 20.77 -1.05
C ALA A 106 14.06 21.38 -0.07
N ALA A 107 13.27 22.35 -0.52
CA ALA A 107 12.23 22.97 0.30
C ALA A 107 11.06 22.03 0.62
N ASP A 108 10.62 21.24 -0.36
CA ASP A 108 9.52 20.28 -0.18
C ASP A 108 9.92 19.18 0.84
N VAL A 109 11.09 18.57 0.66
CA VAL A 109 11.56 17.52 1.57
C VAL A 109 11.94 18.09 2.94
N GLY A 110 12.66 19.22 2.97
CA GLY A 110 13.03 19.88 4.23
C GLY A 110 11.82 20.37 5.03
N GLY A 111 10.73 20.75 4.35
CA GLY A 111 9.47 21.09 4.99
C GLY A 111 8.81 19.90 5.70
N ILE A 112 8.84 18.71 5.08
CA ILE A 112 8.37 17.47 5.73
C ILE A 112 9.25 17.13 6.93
N GLU A 113 10.57 17.21 6.78
CA GLU A 113 11.52 16.92 7.85
C GLU A 113 11.31 17.83 9.08
N ALA A 114 11.15 19.14 8.85
CA ALA A 114 10.90 20.11 9.92
C ALA A 114 9.57 19.89 10.65
N ASP A 115 8.56 19.36 9.94
CA ASP A 115 7.22 19.11 10.47
C ASP A 115 6.98 17.65 10.88
N ALA A 116 7.99 16.78 10.72
CA ALA A 116 7.87 15.33 10.91
C ALA A 116 7.23 14.92 12.25
N PRO A 117 7.63 15.47 13.43
CA PRO A 117 7.00 15.10 14.70
C PRO A 117 5.50 15.38 14.74
N PHE A 118 5.05 16.47 14.11
CA PHE A 118 3.63 16.83 14.06
C PHE A 118 2.89 15.99 13.01
N LEU A 119 3.43 15.92 11.79
CA LEU A 119 2.86 15.19 10.67
C LEU A 119 2.69 13.71 10.96
N PHE A 120 3.76 13.02 11.38
CA PHE A 120 3.69 11.58 11.63
C PHE A 120 2.89 11.24 12.88
N SER A 121 2.80 12.15 13.86
CA SER A 121 1.88 11.96 14.99
C SER A 121 0.42 12.08 14.57
N LEU A 122 0.08 12.94 13.60
CA LEU A 122 -1.27 13.05 13.06
C LEU A 122 -1.59 11.86 12.13
N LEU A 123 -0.62 11.44 11.33
CA LEU A 123 -0.83 10.33 10.38
C LEU A 123 -0.89 8.96 11.07
N GLY A 124 -0.16 8.76 12.17
CA GLY A 124 -0.03 7.45 12.82
C GLY A 124 -0.62 7.35 14.23
N GLY A 125 -1.08 8.45 14.82
CA GLY A 125 -1.54 8.51 16.22
C GLY A 125 -3.06 8.41 16.40
N PRO A 126 -3.55 8.17 17.63
CA PRO A 126 -4.98 8.17 17.91
C PRO A 126 -5.55 9.59 17.78
N LEU A 127 -6.28 9.84 16.70
CA LEU A 127 -6.74 11.19 16.34
C LEU A 127 -7.77 11.74 17.34
N TRP A 128 -8.64 10.90 17.87
CA TRP A 128 -9.61 11.26 18.92
C TRP A 128 -9.01 11.11 20.32
N SER A 129 -7.95 11.88 20.60
CA SER A 129 -7.27 11.82 21.90
C SER A 129 -6.88 13.18 22.47
N TRP A 130 -6.77 13.23 23.79
CA TRP A 130 -6.19 14.37 24.51
C TRP A 130 -4.75 14.68 24.06
N GLY A 131 -4.01 13.65 23.64
CA GLY A 131 -2.67 13.80 23.06
C GLY A 131 -2.70 14.64 21.79
N THR A 132 -3.58 14.29 20.85
CA THR A 132 -3.76 15.03 19.60
C THR A 132 -4.25 16.45 19.81
N LEU A 133 -5.19 16.68 20.74
CA LEU A 133 -5.62 18.03 21.09
C LEU A 133 -4.46 18.89 21.63
N ARG A 134 -3.62 18.33 22.49
CA ARG A 134 -2.42 19.02 23.02
C ARG A 134 -1.40 19.31 21.92
N LEU A 135 -1.22 18.38 20.97
CA LEU A 135 -0.35 18.57 19.81
C LEU A 135 -0.83 19.73 18.93
N LEU A 136 -2.13 19.79 18.63
CA LEU A 136 -2.75 20.88 17.88
C LEU A 136 -2.59 22.22 18.62
N PHE A 137 -2.86 22.26 19.93
CA PHE A 137 -2.65 23.46 20.74
C PHE A 137 -1.18 23.93 20.72
N GLY A 138 -0.22 22.99 20.76
CA GLY A 138 1.20 23.29 20.59
C GLY A 138 1.51 23.96 19.26
N GLN A 139 0.91 23.48 18.16
CA GLN A 139 1.07 24.13 16.85
C GLN A 139 0.39 25.50 16.78
N VAL A 140 -0.76 25.68 17.43
CA VAL A 140 -1.39 27.00 17.57
C VAL A 140 -0.46 27.97 18.31
N ARG A 141 0.21 27.53 19.39
CA ARG A 141 1.20 28.38 20.08
C ARG A 141 2.42 28.70 19.20
N LYS A 142 2.86 27.76 18.36
CA LYS A 142 4.04 27.92 17.49
C LYS A 142 3.77 28.83 16.29
N ARG A 143 2.62 28.67 15.63
CA ARG A 143 2.31 29.29 14.32
C ARG A 143 1.14 30.29 14.35
N GLY A 144 0.45 30.39 15.48
CA GLY A 144 -0.84 31.08 15.58
C GLY A 144 -1.98 30.29 14.92
N LEU A 145 -3.23 30.65 15.23
CA LEU A 145 -4.41 30.02 14.65
C LEU A 145 -4.47 30.17 13.12
N ARG A 146 -4.20 31.38 12.62
CA ARG A 146 -4.18 31.66 11.16
C ARG A 146 -3.06 30.90 10.45
N GLY A 147 -1.89 30.76 11.08
CA GLY A 147 -0.77 29.99 10.52
C GLY A 147 -1.05 28.49 10.48
N LEU A 148 -1.69 27.93 11.51
CA LEU A 148 -2.14 26.54 11.49
C LEU A 148 -3.22 26.30 10.43
N ALA A 149 -4.19 27.21 10.31
CA ALA A 149 -5.21 27.13 9.27
C ALA A 149 -4.60 27.20 7.85
N ALA A 150 -3.65 28.11 7.63
CA ALA A 150 -2.92 28.20 6.36
C ALA A 150 -2.12 26.93 6.06
N TRP A 151 -1.47 26.34 7.07
CA TRP A 151 -0.77 25.06 6.91
C TRP A 151 -1.70 23.93 6.48
N PHE A 152 -2.88 23.81 7.12
CA PHE A 152 -3.89 22.84 6.67
C PHE A 152 -4.38 23.14 5.26
N GLY A 153 -4.60 24.42 4.92
CA GLY A 153 -4.96 24.84 3.56
C GLY A 153 -3.95 24.37 2.51
N THR A 154 -2.65 24.57 2.78
CA THR A 154 -1.57 24.09 1.90
C THR A 154 -1.49 22.57 1.86
N ALA A 155 -1.69 21.89 2.99
CA ALA A 155 -1.68 20.43 3.03
C ALA A 155 -2.80 19.82 2.17
N LEU A 156 -3.92 20.52 2.00
CA LEU A 156 -5.05 20.05 1.18
C LEU A 156 -4.83 20.24 -0.33
N THR A 157 -3.77 20.90 -0.77
CA THR A 157 -3.48 21.10 -2.20
C THR A 157 -3.34 19.76 -2.95
N PRO A 158 -4.03 19.58 -4.10
CA PRO A 158 -3.83 18.42 -4.96
C PRO A 158 -2.41 18.36 -5.54
N ALA A 159 -1.95 17.15 -5.87
CA ALA A 159 -0.61 16.96 -6.42
C ALA A 159 -0.42 17.65 -7.76
N ARG A 160 -1.46 17.73 -8.60
CA ARG A 160 -1.43 18.54 -9.84
C ARG A 160 -1.01 19.99 -9.55
N GLY A 161 -1.70 20.64 -8.62
CA GLY A 161 -1.39 22.01 -8.22
C GLY A 161 -0.03 22.15 -7.54
N TRP A 162 0.42 21.13 -6.79
CA TRP A 162 1.76 21.13 -6.21
C TRP A 162 2.85 21.04 -7.29
N LEU A 163 2.69 20.15 -8.26
CA LEU A 163 3.68 19.83 -9.28
C LEU A 163 3.76 20.93 -10.35
N GLU A 164 2.62 21.34 -10.92
CA GLU A 164 2.57 22.36 -11.99
C GLU A 164 3.01 23.74 -11.51
N ASN A 165 2.68 24.12 -10.27
CA ASN A 165 3.12 25.41 -9.69
C ASN A 165 4.47 25.31 -8.97
N GLY A 166 5.00 24.09 -8.83
CA GLY A 166 6.20 23.84 -8.03
C GLY A 166 7.45 23.59 -8.84
N TYR A 167 7.33 22.83 -9.92
CA TYR A 167 8.43 22.36 -10.74
C TYR A 167 8.23 22.83 -12.17
N GLN A 168 9.29 23.32 -12.80
CA GLN A 168 9.30 23.76 -14.19
C GLN A 168 9.55 22.59 -15.15
N SER A 169 10.32 21.58 -14.73
CA SER A 169 10.64 20.42 -15.55
C SER A 169 9.47 19.43 -15.64
N PRO A 170 8.96 19.12 -16.85
CA PRO A 170 7.96 18.06 -17.03
C PRO A 170 8.45 16.70 -16.55
N LEU A 171 9.76 16.46 -16.60
CA LEU A 171 10.36 15.19 -16.18
C LEU A 171 10.35 15.03 -14.64
N VAL A 172 10.57 16.11 -13.88
CA VAL A 172 10.42 16.09 -12.41
C VAL A 172 8.96 15.94 -12.01
N GLN A 173 8.04 16.60 -12.74
CA GLN A 173 6.61 16.40 -12.54
C GLN A 173 6.19 14.94 -12.81
N ALA A 174 6.69 14.34 -13.90
CA ALA A 174 6.45 12.94 -14.24
C ALA A 174 7.02 11.96 -13.21
N LEU A 175 8.14 12.29 -12.55
CA LEU A 175 8.72 11.49 -11.48
C LEU A 175 7.76 11.33 -10.30
N TYR A 176 7.11 12.41 -9.88
CA TYR A 176 6.28 12.41 -8.68
C TYR A 176 4.80 12.12 -8.94
N ALA A 177 4.28 12.38 -10.13
CA ALA A 177 2.85 12.22 -10.40
C ALA A 177 2.30 10.81 -10.10
N PRO A 178 2.97 9.70 -10.48
CA PRO A 178 2.46 8.35 -10.22
C PRO A 178 2.37 8.00 -8.73
N TRP A 179 3.18 8.64 -7.88
CA TRP A 179 3.31 8.25 -6.47
C TRP A 179 2.05 8.47 -5.64
N VAL A 180 1.17 9.39 -6.04
CA VAL A 180 -0.12 9.57 -5.35
C VAL A 180 -1.04 8.37 -5.50
N LEU A 181 -0.87 7.58 -6.56
CA LEU A 181 -1.62 6.35 -6.76
C LEU A 181 -1.27 5.30 -5.70
N HIS A 182 -0.04 5.31 -5.18
CA HIS A 182 0.43 4.48 -4.06
C HIS A 182 -0.16 4.87 -2.69
N CYS A 183 -0.94 5.95 -2.65
CA CYS A 183 -1.74 6.37 -1.49
C CYS A 183 -3.24 6.12 -1.68
N GLY A 184 -3.66 5.49 -2.78
CA GLY A 184 -5.07 5.39 -3.16
C GLY A 184 -5.70 6.72 -3.60
N LEU A 185 -4.86 7.72 -3.90
CA LEU A 185 -5.26 9.06 -4.35
C LEU A 185 -4.98 9.24 -5.85
N THR A 186 -5.42 10.36 -6.41
CA THR A 186 -5.16 10.80 -7.80
C THR A 186 -4.48 12.17 -7.80
N PRO A 187 -3.93 12.64 -8.93
CA PRO A 187 -3.35 13.98 -9.02
C PRO A 187 -4.30 15.11 -8.61
N GLU A 188 -5.61 14.91 -8.79
CA GLU A 188 -6.69 15.86 -8.47
C GLU A 188 -7.24 15.71 -7.05
N SER A 189 -6.90 14.63 -6.35
CA SER A 189 -7.43 14.38 -5.02
C SER A 189 -6.92 15.43 -4.04
N THR A 190 -7.82 16.03 -3.26
CA THR A 190 -7.44 16.85 -2.10
C THR A 190 -6.44 16.10 -1.23
N TYR A 191 -5.44 16.79 -0.70
CA TYR A 191 -4.37 16.23 0.16
C TYR A 191 -3.31 15.37 -0.57
N SER A 192 -3.48 15.04 -1.85
CA SER A 192 -2.51 14.23 -2.60
C SER A 192 -1.14 14.89 -2.74
N GLY A 193 -1.06 16.23 -2.80
CA GLY A 193 0.22 16.94 -2.86
C GLY A 193 1.04 16.78 -1.59
N GLN A 194 0.39 16.83 -0.42
CA GLN A 194 1.06 16.59 0.86
C GLN A 194 1.57 15.15 0.96
N MET A 195 0.78 14.17 0.52
CA MET A 195 1.21 12.77 0.50
C MET A 195 2.36 12.54 -0.48
N GLY A 196 2.35 13.19 -1.65
CA GLY A 196 3.47 13.14 -2.60
C GLY A 196 4.78 13.64 -1.99
N LYS A 197 4.74 14.74 -1.23
CA LYS A 197 5.91 15.24 -0.48
C LYS A 197 6.38 14.29 0.62
N VAL A 198 5.45 13.69 1.36
CA VAL A 198 5.77 12.67 2.38
C VAL A 198 6.45 11.47 1.74
N ILE A 199 6.00 11.04 0.56
CA ILE A 199 6.64 9.98 -0.22
C ILE A 199 8.05 10.39 -0.65
N ALA A 200 8.23 11.59 -1.21
CA ALA A 200 9.55 12.08 -1.61
C ALA A 200 10.55 12.04 -0.44
N PHE A 201 10.13 12.53 0.74
CA PHE A 201 10.90 12.43 1.97
C PHE A 201 11.20 10.97 2.37
N ALA A 202 10.18 10.10 2.33
CA ALA A 202 10.34 8.71 2.73
C ALA A 202 11.29 7.96 1.78
N LEU A 203 11.23 8.18 0.47
CA LEU A 203 12.12 7.54 -0.49
C LEU A 203 13.57 7.97 -0.30
N GLU A 204 13.84 9.23 0.06
CA GLU A 204 15.20 9.65 0.42
C GLU A 204 15.67 9.01 1.73
N ALA A 205 14.82 8.99 2.76
CA ALA A 205 15.19 8.53 4.09
C ALA A 205 15.29 7.00 4.20
N ALA A 206 14.50 6.26 3.44
CA ALA A 206 14.32 4.82 3.56
C ALA A 206 14.65 4.05 2.27
N GLY A 207 14.76 4.73 1.12
CA GLY A 207 14.83 4.07 -0.17
C GLY A 207 13.49 3.44 -0.53
N ALA A 208 13.52 2.19 -1.01
CA ALA A 208 12.34 1.37 -1.25
C ALA A 208 12.68 -0.09 -0.91
N PRO A 209 12.91 -0.41 0.38
CA PRO A 209 13.49 -1.69 0.74
C PRO A 209 12.49 -2.81 0.51
N ILE A 210 13.00 -3.95 0.08
CA ILE A 210 12.28 -5.22 0.04
C ILE A 210 12.79 -6.13 1.15
N LEU A 211 12.15 -7.28 1.33
CA LEU A 211 12.60 -8.30 2.26
C LEU A 211 13.37 -9.37 1.50
N LYS A 212 14.50 -9.80 2.05
CA LYS A 212 15.25 -10.94 1.53
C LYS A 212 14.38 -12.20 1.56
N GLY A 213 14.30 -12.92 0.46
CA GLY A 213 13.37 -14.03 0.28
C GLY A 213 11.91 -13.58 0.10
N GLY A 214 11.64 -12.29 -0.05
CA GLY A 214 10.32 -11.70 -0.30
C GLY A 214 9.47 -11.47 0.95
N SER A 215 8.29 -10.90 0.77
CA SER A 215 7.35 -10.53 1.84
C SER A 215 6.87 -11.72 2.68
N GLY A 216 6.82 -12.93 2.12
CA GLY A 216 6.55 -14.16 2.88
C GLY A 216 7.58 -14.44 3.98
N ALA A 217 8.85 -14.03 3.82
CA ALA A 217 9.86 -14.16 4.86
C ALA A 217 9.54 -13.31 6.09
N ALA A 218 8.87 -12.16 5.90
CA ALA A 218 8.39 -11.36 7.02
C ALA A 218 7.27 -12.08 7.79
N VAL A 219 6.34 -12.74 7.08
CA VAL A 219 5.28 -13.54 7.71
C VAL A 219 5.90 -14.64 8.57
N ASP A 220 6.91 -15.33 8.04
CA ASP A 220 7.65 -16.36 8.79
C ASP A 220 8.33 -15.79 10.05
N ALA A 221 8.94 -14.61 9.96
CA ALA A 221 9.54 -13.95 11.11
C ALA A 221 8.49 -13.56 12.17
N PHE A 222 7.33 -13.05 11.74
CA PHE A 222 6.20 -12.75 12.63
C PHE A 222 5.65 -14.01 13.30
N ARG A 223 5.47 -15.10 12.54
CA ARG A 223 5.03 -16.40 13.06
C ARG A 223 5.97 -16.90 14.15
N LYS A 224 7.27 -17.00 13.84
CA LYS A 224 8.29 -17.45 14.79
C LYS A 224 8.30 -16.61 16.06
N LEU A 225 8.16 -15.29 15.94
CA LEU A 225 8.08 -14.39 17.10
C LEU A 225 6.82 -14.63 17.96
N ILE A 226 5.66 -14.84 17.33
CA ILE A 226 4.40 -15.12 18.02
C ILE A 226 4.52 -16.45 18.78
N GLU A 227 5.05 -17.49 18.14
CA GLU A 227 5.24 -18.82 18.71
C GLU A 227 6.29 -18.83 19.83
N GLU A 228 7.43 -18.12 19.66
CA GLU A 228 8.45 -17.93 20.72
C GLU A 228 7.83 -17.35 21.99
N LYS A 229 6.80 -16.50 21.85
CA LYS A 229 6.10 -15.86 22.97
C LYS A 229 4.84 -16.61 23.41
N GLY A 230 4.66 -17.86 22.99
CA GLY A 230 3.57 -18.74 23.41
C GLY A 230 2.21 -18.41 22.78
N GLY A 231 2.18 -17.58 21.74
CA GLY A 231 1.01 -17.43 20.87
C GLY A 231 0.93 -18.57 19.86
N ALA A 232 -0.24 -18.72 19.22
CA ALA A 232 -0.48 -19.72 18.20
C ALA A 232 -1.07 -19.10 16.94
N ILE A 233 -0.83 -19.74 15.80
CA ILE A 233 -1.44 -19.40 14.51
C ILE A 233 -2.11 -20.67 13.97
N ARG A 234 -3.39 -20.56 13.59
CA ARG A 234 -4.14 -21.64 12.91
C ARG A 234 -4.56 -21.16 11.52
N CYS A 235 -3.99 -21.79 10.50
CA CYS A 235 -4.44 -21.69 9.12
C CYS A 235 -5.65 -22.61 8.88
N ASP A 236 -6.29 -22.46 7.72
CA ASP A 236 -7.50 -23.20 7.33
C ASP A 236 -8.62 -23.12 8.40
N ALA A 237 -8.64 -22.02 9.15
CA ALA A 237 -9.51 -21.78 10.30
C ALA A 237 -10.40 -20.57 10.03
N GLU A 238 -11.35 -20.73 9.11
CA GLU A 238 -12.27 -19.67 8.76
C GLU A 238 -13.27 -19.38 9.89
N VAL A 239 -13.24 -18.15 10.40
CA VAL A 239 -14.21 -17.65 11.38
C VAL A 239 -15.54 -17.36 10.68
N ASP A 240 -16.59 -18.07 11.07
CA ASP A 240 -17.95 -17.86 10.58
C ASP A 240 -18.60 -16.63 11.23
N ARG A 241 -18.55 -16.53 12.56
CA ARG A 241 -19.16 -15.42 13.32
C ARG A 241 -18.44 -15.13 14.63
N ILE A 242 -18.56 -13.89 15.09
CA ILE A 242 -18.13 -13.47 16.43
C ILE A 242 -19.30 -13.73 17.38
N LEU A 243 -19.02 -14.42 18.48
CA LEU A 243 -20.02 -14.76 19.49
C LEU A 243 -20.11 -13.62 20.49
N VAL A 244 -21.31 -13.07 20.65
CA VAL A 244 -21.59 -11.94 21.54
C VAL A 244 -22.65 -12.35 22.56
N ASP A 245 -22.42 -11.99 23.82
CA ASP A 245 -23.40 -12.07 24.91
C ASP A 245 -23.74 -10.66 25.40
N GLY A 246 -25.00 -10.27 25.26
CA GLY A 246 -25.45 -8.89 25.38
C GLY A 246 -24.67 -7.96 24.43
N ALA A 247 -23.76 -7.16 24.99
CA ALA A 247 -22.89 -6.24 24.24
C ALA A 247 -21.40 -6.54 24.48
N LYS A 248 -21.03 -7.81 24.68
CA LYS A 248 -19.65 -8.21 24.97
C LYS A 248 -19.26 -9.46 24.18
N VAL A 249 -18.05 -9.47 23.63
CA VAL A 249 -17.44 -10.67 23.03
C VAL A 249 -17.36 -11.79 24.06
N ARG A 250 -17.79 -12.99 23.67
CA ARG A 250 -17.56 -14.24 24.41
C ARG A 250 -16.68 -15.25 23.68
N GLY A 251 -16.49 -15.09 22.37
CA GLY A 251 -15.72 -16.02 21.56
C GLY A 251 -15.88 -15.80 20.06
N VAL A 252 -15.43 -16.78 19.29
CA VAL A 252 -15.66 -16.89 17.84
C VAL A 252 -16.10 -18.31 17.51
N ALA A 253 -16.91 -18.48 16.47
CA ALA A 253 -17.26 -19.79 15.91
C ALA A 253 -16.61 -19.94 14.53
N LEU A 254 -15.97 -21.09 14.29
CA LEU A 254 -15.44 -21.45 12.96
C LEU A 254 -16.54 -22.04 12.08
N THR A 255 -16.33 -22.05 10.76
CA THR A 255 -17.26 -22.66 9.79
C THR A 255 -17.48 -24.17 10.03
N GLY A 256 -16.51 -24.86 10.64
CA GLY A 256 -16.64 -26.25 11.09
C GLY A 256 -17.43 -26.46 12.38
N GLY A 257 -17.96 -25.40 13.01
CA GLY A 257 -18.77 -25.47 14.23
C GLY A 257 -17.98 -25.40 15.55
N GLU A 258 -16.65 -25.45 15.50
CA GLU A 258 -15.80 -25.24 16.69
C GLU A 258 -16.02 -23.83 17.26
N GLU A 259 -16.34 -23.72 18.56
CA GLU A 259 -16.37 -22.46 19.28
C GLU A 259 -15.09 -22.27 20.10
N ILE A 260 -14.46 -21.10 19.97
CA ILE A 260 -13.27 -20.71 20.71
C ILE A 260 -13.63 -19.56 21.64
N ALA A 261 -13.60 -19.82 22.95
CA ALA A 261 -13.91 -18.81 23.96
C ALA A 261 -12.77 -17.79 24.12
N CYS A 262 -13.11 -16.50 24.07
CA CYS A 262 -12.15 -15.41 24.29
C CYS A 262 -12.86 -14.15 24.78
N ALA A 263 -12.14 -13.32 25.56
CA ALA A 263 -12.67 -12.05 26.06
C ALA A 263 -12.48 -10.88 25.10
N SER A 264 -11.65 -11.05 24.05
CA SER A 264 -11.36 -9.98 23.10
C SER A 264 -11.01 -10.53 21.71
N VAL A 265 -11.44 -9.82 20.67
CA VAL A 265 -11.20 -10.14 19.26
C VAL A 265 -10.62 -8.90 18.57
N LEU A 266 -9.49 -9.08 17.89
CA LEU A 266 -8.98 -8.13 16.91
C LEU A 266 -9.39 -8.62 15.52
N ALA A 267 -10.28 -7.91 14.84
CA ALA A 267 -10.80 -8.29 13.54
C ALA A 267 -10.05 -7.54 12.43
N SER A 268 -9.11 -8.23 11.75
CA SER A 268 -8.36 -7.69 10.62
C SER A 268 -9.12 -7.87 9.31
N VAL A 269 -10.29 -7.25 9.19
CA VAL A 269 -11.21 -7.42 8.05
C VAL A 269 -11.84 -6.08 7.63
N THR A 270 -12.47 -6.03 6.45
CA THR A 270 -13.22 -4.84 5.99
C THR A 270 -14.48 -4.60 6.83
N PRO A 271 -15.05 -3.37 6.84
CA PRO A 271 -16.30 -3.08 7.53
C PRO A 271 -17.45 -3.96 7.03
N SER A 272 -17.52 -4.21 5.72
CA SER A 272 -18.51 -5.10 5.11
C SER A 272 -18.37 -6.54 5.60
N GLN A 273 -17.16 -7.08 5.74
CA GLN A 273 -16.96 -8.42 6.34
C GLN A 273 -17.32 -8.43 7.83
N LEU A 274 -16.93 -7.39 8.59
CA LEU A 274 -17.18 -7.33 10.03
C LEU A 274 -18.68 -7.25 10.35
N TYR A 275 -19.37 -6.24 9.83
CA TYR A 275 -20.76 -5.98 10.15
C TYR A 275 -21.69 -6.83 9.29
N GLY A 276 -21.40 -7.00 8.01
CA GLY A 276 -22.17 -7.80 7.06
C GLY A 276 -22.23 -9.28 7.44
N ARG A 277 -21.08 -9.86 7.80
CA ARG A 277 -20.92 -11.31 8.00
C ARG A 277 -20.66 -11.71 9.45
N LEU A 278 -19.57 -11.22 10.05
CA LEU A 278 -19.10 -11.72 11.35
C LEU A 278 -20.02 -11.33 12.52
N LEU A 279 -20.74 -10.22 12.40
CA LEU A 279 -21.70 -9.71 13.39
C LEU A 279 -23.15 -9.73 12.86
N ARG A 280 -23.45 -10.59 11.87
CA ARG A 280 -24.79 -10.67 11.25
C ARG A 280 -25.93 -10.89 12.25
N ASP A 281 -25.66 -11.58 13.36
CA ASP A 281 -26.64 -11.92 14.39
C ASP A 281 -26.71 -10.88 15.53
N VAL A 282 -25.92 -9.80 15.45
CA VAL A 282 -25.89 -8.73 16.46
C VAL A 282 -26.66 -7.52 15.93
N ASN A 283 -27.58 -7.00 16.75
CA ASN A 283 -28.41 -5.85 16.37
C ASN A 283 -27.60 -4.54 16.39
N LEU A 284 -26.96 -4.23 15.25
CA LEU A 284 -26.12 -3.04 15.01
C LEU A 284 -26.55 -2.34 13.70
N PRO A 285 -27.78 -1.81 13.61
CA PRO A 285 -28.32 -1.28 12.35
C PRO A 285 -27.54 -0.05 11.87
N GLU A 286 -27.05 0.75 12.81
CA GLU A 286 -26.31 1.97 12.55
C GLU A 286 -24.91 1.72 12.00
N GLU A 287 -24.18 0.78 12.59
CA GLU A 287 -22.85 0.38 12.09
C GLU A 287 -22.96 -0.44 10.80
N ARG A 288 -24.02 -1.23 10.62
CA ARG A 288 -24.30 -1.91 9.35
C ARG A 288 -24.53 -0.91 8.22
N ALA A 289 -25.38 0.10 8.44
CA ALA A 289 -25.59 1.15 7.46
C ALA A 289 -24.29 1.92 7.13
N ALA A 290 -23.44 2.17 8.14
CA ALA A 290 -22.13 2.79 7.92
C ALA A 290 -21.17 1.88 7.12
N ALA A 291 -21.20 0.57 7.37
CA ALA A 291 -20.42 -0.42 6.62
C ALA A 291 -20.89 -0.56 5.16
N ASP A 292 -22.20 -0.51 4.92
CA ASP A 292 -22.79 -0.54 3.58
C ASP A 292 -22.47 0.75 2.78
N ALA A 293 -22.35 1.89 3.48
CA ALA A 293 -21.95 3.16 2.90
C ALA A 293 -20.41 3.30 2.70
N PHE A 294 -19.61 2.36 3.21
CA PHE A 294 -18.16 2.40 3.10
C PHE A 294 -17.73 2.18 1.64
N ARG A 295 -16.98 3.13 1.07
CA ARG A 295 -16.55 3.07 -0.34
C ARG A 295 -15.17 2.43 -0.45
N HIS A 296 -15.05 1.43 -1.30
CA HIS A 296 -13.76 0.87 -1.70
C HIS A 296 -13.14 1.70 -2.84
N GLY A 297 -11.81 1.85 -2.81
CA GLY A 297 -11.02 2.58 -3.80
C GLY A 297 -10.85 1.82 -5.11
N ARG A 298 -10.00 2.29 -6.02
CA ARG A 298 -9.71 1.58 -7.29
C ARG A 298 -9.12 0.19 -7.04
N GLY A 299 -9.30 -0.70 -8.01
CA GLY A 299 -8.70 -2.02 -7.99
C GLY A 299 -7.22 -1.94 -8.38
N ASN A 300 -6.53 -3.06 -8.22
CA ASN A 300 -5.14 -3.20 -8.65
C ASN A 300 -4.99 -4.37 -9.63
N PHE A 301 -4.16 -4.21 -10.63
CA PHE A 301 -3.76 -5.30 -11.52
C PHE A 301 -2.28 -5.61 -11.32
N GLN A 302 -1.94 -6.89 -11.21
CA GLN A 302 -0.58 -7.37 -10.98
C GLN A 302 -0.10 -8.18 -12.19
N LEU A 303 1.16 -8.02 -12.56
CA LEU A 303 1.78 -8.79 -13.63
C LEU A 303 3.20 -9.19 -13.22
N HIS A 304 3.53 -10.46 -13.44
CA HIS A 304 4.80 -11.04 -12.97
C HIS A 304 5.49 -11.74 -14.12
N TYR A 305 6.80 -11.56 -14.23
CA TYR A 305 7.60 -12.19 -15.27
C TYR A 305 8.78 -12.95 -14.69
N ALA A 306 8.96 -14.19 -15.14
CA ALA A 306 10.24 -14.89 -15.06
C ALA A 306 11.03 -14.61 -16.33
N LEU A 307 12.27 -14.16 -16.19
CA LEU A 307 13.12 -13.76 -17.30
C LEU A 307 14.40 -14.61 -17.38
N ASP A 308 14.83 -14.91 -18.60
CA ASP A 308 16.03 -15.69 -18.91
C ASP A 308 17.33 -14.96 -18.57
N ARG A 309 17.26 -13.64 -18.46
CA ARG A 309 18.35 -12.75 -18.04
C ARG A 309 17.78 -11.45 -17.47
N PRO A 310 18.58 -10.66 -16.71
CA PRO A 310 18.19 -9.31 -16.31
C PRO A 310 17.74 -8.46 -17.51
N PRO A 311 16.69 -7.64 -17.35
CA PRO A 311 16.19 -6.80 -18.43
C PRO A 311 17.24 -5.74 -18.81
N GLU A 312 17.51 -5.63 -20.11
CA GLU A 312 18.34 -4.56 -20.65
C GLU A 312 17.44 -3.39 -21.06
N TRP A 313 17.30 -2.42 -20.15
CA TRP A 313 16.57 -1.19 -20.43
C TRP A 313 17.25 -0.39 -21.56
N LEU A 314 16.45 0.07 -22.52
CA LEU A 314 16.95 0.92 -23.62
C LEU A 314 17.46 2.28 -23.10
N THR A 315 16.89 2.76 -22.00
CA THR A 315 17.35 3.96 -21.29
C THR A 315 18.37 3.57 -20.21
N PRO A 316 19.60 4.14 -20.24
CA PRO A 316 20.65 3.81 -19.26
C PRO A 316 20.29 4.16 -17.82
N GLY A 317 20.89 3.44 -16.86
CA GLY A 317 20.83 3.76 -15.42
C GLY A 317 19.60 3.25 -14.69
N LEU A 318 18.79 2.41 -15.34
CA LEU A 318 17.56 1.84 -14.75
C LEU A 318 17.75 0.44 -14.17
N ASP A 319 18.86 -0.24 -14.44
CA ASP A 319 19.15 -1.62 -14.04
C ASP A 319 19.18 -1.84 -12.52
N LYS A 320 19.49 -0.80 -11.74
CA LYS A 320 19.58 -0.86 -10.26
C LYS A 320 18.42 -0.18 -9.54
N VAL A 321 17.45 0.36 -10.28
CA VAL A 321 16.31 1.08 -9.70
C VAL A 321 15.32 0.08 -9.12
N ALA A 322 14.91 0.27 -7.86
CA ALA A 322 13.94 -0.65 -7.25
C ALA A 322 12.56 -0.57 -7.92
N LEU A 323 12.04 0.64 -8.15
CA LEU A 323 10.73 0.89 -8.76
C LEU A 323 10.82 1.89 -9.93
N ILE A 324 10.41 1.47 -11.12
CA ILE A 324 10.37 2.33 -12.31
C ILE A 324 8.92 2.58 -12.66
N HIS A 325 8.50 3.85 -12.71
CA HIS A 325 7.18 4.22 -13.17
C HIS A 325 7.21 4.51 -14.67
N LEU A 326 6.43 3.77 -15.46
CA LEU A 326 6.16 4.11 -16.85
C LEU A 326 4.96 5.06 -16.87
N ALA A 327 5.24 6.35 -17.08
CA ALA A 327 4.25 7.41 -17.16
C ALA A 327 4.82 8.56 -17.98
N ASP A 328 3.99 9.24 -18.77
CA ASP A 328 4.44 10.40 -19.55
C ASP A 328 4.47 11.69 -18.72
N GLY A 329 3.58 11.79 -17.73
CA GLY A 329 3.43 12.97 -16.88
C GLY A 329 2.11 12.98 -16.12
N ILE A 330 1.81 14.13 -15.49
CA ILE A 330 0.62 14.33 -14.65
C ILE A 330 -0.68 13.97 -15.41
N ASP A 331 -0.81 14.42 -16.65
CA ASP A 331 -2.01 14.19 -17.46
C ASP A 331 -2.22 12.72 -17.82
N SER A 332 -1.13 11.97 -18.07
CA SER A 332 -1.24 10.54 -18.33
C SER A 332 -1.74 9.77 -17.10
N VAL A 333 -1.22 10.10 -15.92
CA VAL A 333 -1.63 9.50 -14.65
C VAL A 333 -3.08 9.87 -14.32
N SER A 334 -3.45 11.13 -14.52
CA SER A 334 -4.81 11.63 -14.34
C SER A 334 -5.81 10.95 -15.27
N LYS A 335 -5.49 10.85 -16.56
CA LYS A 335 -6.29 10.16 -17.57
C LYS A 335 -6.53 8.71 -17.18
N SER A 336 -5.46 7.97 -16.87
CA SER A 336 -5.55 6.56 -16.49
C SER A 336 -6.42 6.35 -15.26
N ALA A 337 -6.20 7.15 -14.20
CA ALA A 337 -7.01 7.09 -12.99
C ALA A 337 -8.50 7.42 -13.26
N ASN A 338 -8.79 8.39 -14.13
CA ASN A 338 -10.17 8.75 -14.48
C ASN A 338 -10.88 7.65 -15.27
N GLU A 339 -10.19 7.05 -16.24
CA GLU A 339 -10.69 5.91 -17.02
C GLU A 339 -11.07 4.75 -16.08
N ALA A 340 -10.17 4.40 -15.16
CA ALA A 340 -10.39 3.36 -14.16
C ALA A 340 -11.57 3.66 -13.24
N GLU A 341 -11.68 4.89 -12.74
CA GLU A 341 -12.78 5.33 -11.87
C GLU A 341 -14.14 5.21 -12.57
N ARG A 342 -14.18 5.41 -13.89
CA ARG A 342 -15.38 5.24 -14.72
C ARG A 342 -15.69 3.78 -15.04
N GLY A 343 -14.81 2.85 -14.68
CA GLY A 343 -14.91 1.43 -14.98
C GLY A 343 -14.32 1.04 -16.34
N MET A 344 -13.52 1.91 -16.95
CA MET A 344 -12.87 1.61 -18.24
C MET A 344 -11.51 0.98 -17.99
N LEU A 345 -11.12 -0.02 -18.79
CA LEU A 345 -9.72 -0.41 -18.89
C LEU A 345 -8.92 0.78 -19.43
N PRO A 346 -7.88 1.27 -18.72
CA PRO A 346 -7.13 2.42 -19.20
C PRO A 346 -6.49 2.18 -20.56
N GLU A 347 -6.50 3.22 -21.40
CA GLU A 347 -5.83 3.17 -22.71
C GLU A 347 -4.31 3.10 -22.54
N THR A 348 -3.78 3.93 -21.65
CA THR A 348 -2.37 3.98 -21.26
C THR A 348 -2.31 3.89 -19.73
N PRO A 349 -2.26 2.67 -19.16
CA PRO A 349 -2.21 2.51 -17.71
C PRO A 349 -0.93 3.06 -17.10
N THR A 350 -0.98 3.56 -15.86
CA THR A 350 0.22 3.90 -15.10
C THR A 350 0.86 2.61 -14.58
N ILE A 351 2.08 2.30 -15.02
CA ILE A 351 2.74 1.02 -14.66
C ILE A 351 3.86 1.29 -13.67
N CYS A 352 3.82 0.65 -12.51
CA CYS A 352 4.95 0.56 -11.59
C CYS A 352 5.67 -0.77 -11.81
N VAL A 353 6.94 -0.73 -12.22
CA VAL A 353 7.81 -1.88 -12.47
C VAL A 353 8.81 -2.03 -11.33
N GLY A 354 8.66 -3.08 -10.54
CA GLY A 354 9.63 -3.51 -9.54
C GLY A 354 10.67 -4.48 -10.09
N GLN A 355 11.90 -4.34 -9.63
CA GLN A 355 13.03 -5.23 -9.95
C GLN A 355 13.57 -5.95 -8.69
N PRO A 356 12.82 -6.87 -8.05
CA PRO A 356 13.25 -7.45 -6.78
C PRO A 356 14.61 -8.15 -6.85
N HIS A 357 14.91 -8.79 -7.98
CA HIS A 357 16.19 -9.50 -8.20
C HIS A 357 17.43 -8.58 -8.11
N ALA A 358 17.28 -7.28 -8.41
CA ALA A 358 18.36 -6.31 -8.32
C ALA A 358 18.75 -6.00 -6.86
N LEU A 359 17.82 -6.19 -5.92
CA LEU A 359 18.02 -5.99 -4.48
C LEU A 359 18.29 -7.31 -3.76
N ASP A 360 17.66 -8.39 -4.21
CA ASP A 360 17.81 -9.74 -3.67
C ASP A 360 17.97 -10.75 -4.83
N PRO A 361 19.21 -11.11 -5.19
CA PRO A 361 19.46 -12.11 -6.23
C PRO A 361 18.92 -13.51 -5.91
N SER A 362 18.58 -13.81 -4.65
CA SER A 362 18.04 -15.13 -4.26
C SER A 362 16.59 -15.37 -4.71
N ARG A 363 15.95 -14.36 -5.32
CA ARG A 363 14.57 -14.42 -5.83
C ARG A 363 14.41 -15.25 -7.09
N CYS A 364 15.51 -15.58 -7.78
CA CYS A 364 15.50 -16.37 -9.00
C CYS A 364 16.81 -17.16 -9.16
N PRO A 365 16.89 -18.10 -10.12
CA PRO A 365 18.15 -18.78 -10.42
C PRO A 365 19.25 -17.81 -10.86
N GLU A 366 20.51 -18.25 -10.76
CA GLU A 366 21.67 -17.44 -11.14
C GLU A 366 21.59 -16.99 -12.60
N GLY A 367 21.91 -15.72 -12.84
CA GLY A 367 21.84 -15.11 -14.18
C GLY A 367 20.44 -14.85 -14.70
N LYS A 368 19.38 -15.16 -13.93
CA LYS A 368 17.97 -14.90 -14.28
C LYS A 368 17.45 -13.64 -13.60
N ALA A 369 16.22 -13.28 -13.91
CA ALA A 369 15.55 -12.14 -13.28
C ALA A 369 14.05 -12.38 -13.09
N ILE A 370 13.47 -11.56 -12.21
CA ILE A 370 12.03 -11.38 -12.12
C ILE A 370 11.66 -9.91 -12.23
N LEU A 371 10.51 -9.66 -12.85
CA LEU A 371 9.81 -8.39 -12.76
C LEU A 371 8.50 -8.56 -12.00
N TRP A 372 8.19 -7.56 -11.19
CA TRP A 372 6.93 -7.40 -10.46
C TRP A 372 6.27 -6.12 -10.95
N LEU A 373 5.10 -6.18 -11.54
CA LEU A 373 4.40 -5.00 -12.04
C LEU A 373 3.10 -4.79 -11.28
N GLN A 374 2.85 -3.52 -10.97
CA GLN A 374 1.62 -3.07 -10.36
C GLN A 374 1.00 -1.95 -11.18
N ILE A 375 -0.30 -2.07 -11.44
CA ILE A 375 -1.13 -1.07 -12.09
C ILE A 375 -2.16 -0.60 -11.05
N PRO A 376 -1.91 0.52 -10.34
CA PRO A 376 -2.74 1.00 -9.23
C PRO A 376 -4.09 1.58 -9.64
N ASP A 377 -4.28 1.83 -10.92
CA ASP A 377 -5.46 2.41 -11.55
C ASP A 377 -6.19 1.36 -12.41
N ALA A 378 -6.38 0.15 -11.89
CA ALA A 378 -7.27 -0.82 -12.53
C ALA A 378 -8.73 -0.57 -12.08
N PRO A 379 -9.73 -0.64 -12.99
CA PRO A 379 -11.13 -0.49 -12.59
C PRO A 379 -11.56 -1.63 -11.67
N ARG A 380 -12.30 -1.34 -10.58
CA ARG A 380 -12.90 -2.39 -9.73
C ARG A 380 -13.91 -3.24 -10.49
N SER A 381 -14.67 -2.60 -11.36
CA SER A 381 -15.69 -3.23 -12.20
C SER A 381 -15.52 -2.70 -13.61
N VAL A 382 -15.40 -3.62 -14.56
CA VAL A 382 -15.19 -3.27 -15.97
C VAL A 382 -16.54 -2.96 -16.62
N LYS A 383 -16.61 -1.85 -17.35
CA LYS A 383 -17.77 -1.41 -18.16
C LYS A 383 -17.42 -1.27 -19.64
N GLY A 384 -16.14 -1.34 -19.96
CA GLY A 384 -15.61 -1.23 -21.31
C GLY A 384 -14.12 -0.95 -21.30
N ASP A 385 -13.61 -0.63 -22.47
CA ASP A 385 -12.21 -0.31 -22.71
C ASP A 385 -12.08 1.13 -23.24
N ALA A 386 -11.23 1.94 -22.62
CA ALA A 386 -11.03 3.33 -23.05
C ALA A 386 -10.42 3.41 -24.45
N LYS A 387 -9.66 2.38 -24.86
CA LYS A 387 -9.05 2.28 -26.21
C LYS A 387 -10.00 1.72 -27.27
N GLY A 388 -11.06 1.02 -26.87
CA GLY A 388 -12.02 0.39 -27.79
C GLY A 388 -11.51 -0.86 -28.52
N GLU A 389 -10.46 -1.52 -28.01
CA GLU A 389 -9.85 -2.71 -28.59
C GLU A 389 -10.21 -4.00 -27.85
N ILE A 390 -10.59 -3.90 -26.57
CA ILE A 390 -10.98 -5.03 -25.73
C ILE A 390 -12.48 -4.97 -25.47
N ASP A 391 -13.21 -5.98 -25.94
CA ASP A 391 -14.63 -6.15 -25.60
C ASP A 391 -14.76 -6.74 -24.19
N ALA A 392 -14.84 -5.86 -23.19
CA ALA A 392 -14.83 -6.23 -21.78
C ALA A 392 -16.02 -5.66 -21.00
N THR A 393 -16.75 -6.53 -20.31
CA THR A 393 -17.85 -6.18 -19.39
C THR A 393 -17.60 -6.63 -17.96
N ASP A 394 -16.51 -7.37 -17.73
CA ASP A 394 -16.08 -7.87 -16.43
C ASP A 394 -14.57 -8.20 -16.43
N TRP A 395 -14.07 -8.68 -15.29
CA TRP A 395 -12.73 -9.25 -15.14
C TRP A 395 -12.73 -10.76 -15.40
N SER A 396 -13.17 -11.20 -16.57
CA SER A 396 -12.95 -12.57 -17.06
C SER A 396 -11.46 -12.85 -17.28
N ASP A 397 -11.10 -14.13 -17.41
CA ASP A 397 -9.74 -14.54 -17.78
C ASP A 397 -9.31 -13.93 -19.13
N ALA A 398 -10.22 -13.84 -20.10
CA ALA A 398 -9.95 -13.22 -21.39
C ALA A 398 -9.67 -11.72 -21.26
N THR A 399 -10.48 -10.99 -20.48
CA THR A 399 -10.24 -9.57 -20.18
C THR A 399 -8.89 -9.37 -19.49
N ARG A 400 -8.57 -10.23 -18.51
CA ARG A 400 -7.30 -10.17 -17.77
C ARG A 400 -6.12 -10.31 -18.71
N GLU A 401 -6.09 -11.34 -19.55
CA GLU A 401 -4.97 -11.58 -20.46
C GLU A 401 -4.87 -10.48 -21.55
N ALA A 402 -5.99 -10.02 -22.10
CA ALA A 402 -5.98 -8.94 -23.10
C ALA A 402 -5.45 -7.62 -22.52
N PHE A 403 -5.80 -7.29 -21.27
CA PHE A 403 -5.24 -6.12 -20.58
C PHE A 403 -3.76 -6.32 -20.22
N ALA A 404 -3.35 -7.53 -19.83
CA ALA A 404 -1.94 -7.89 -19.63
C ALA A 404 -1.12 -7.72 -20.92
N ASP A 405 -1.65 -8.12 -22.08
CA ASP A 405 -0.99 -7.95 -23.38
C ASP A 405 -0.77 -6.46 -23.71
N ARG A 406 -1.72 -5.58 -23.38
CA ARG A 406 -1.56 -4.12 -23.54
C ARG A 406 -0.44 -3.56 -22.65
N ILE A 407 -0.38 -3.99 -21.40
CA ILE A 407 0.66 -3.59 -20.44
C ILE A 407 2.03 -4.09 -20.94
N GLU A 408 2.10 -5.36 -21.36
CA GLU A 408 3.29 -5.99 -21.90
C GLU A 408 3.81 -5.27 -23.15
N ALA A 409 2.93 -4.92 -24.10
CA ALA A 409 3.29 -4.15 -25.28
C ALA A 409 3.89 -2.78 -24.94
N THR A 410 3.46 -2.16 -23.82
CA THR A 410 4.08 -0.93 -23.33
C THR A 410 5.46 -1.19 -22.75
N LEU A 411 5.61 -2.24 -21.92
CA LEU A 411 6.88 -2.63 -21.32
C LEU A 411 7.93 -3.01 -22.37
N ALA A 412 7.56 -3.79 -23.37
CA ALA A 412 8.45 -4.31 -24.42
C ALA A 412 9.11 -3.20 -25.27
N ARG A 413 8.49 -2.01 -25.35
CA ARG A 413 9.09 -0.85 -26.03
C ARG A 413 10.30 -0.28 -25.32
N HIS A 414 10.51 -0.63 -24.05
CA HIS A 414 11.57 -0.07 -23.21
C HIS A 414 12.65 -1.10 -22.84
N ILE A 415 12.47 -2.38 -23.14
CA ILE A 415 13.40 -3.45 -22.81
C ILE A 415 13.82 -4.17 -24.08
N ARG A 416 15.13 -4.26 -24.30
CA ARG A 416 15.70 -4.94 -25.46
C ARG A 416 15.35 -6.44 -25.44
N ASP A 417 14.87 -6.95 -26.57
CA ASP A 417 14.53 -8.35 -26.79
C ASP A 417 13.58 -8.95 -25.74
N PHE A 418 12.63 -8.16 -25.22
CA PHE A 418 11.76 -8.59 -24.11
C PHE A 418 11.07 -9.94 -24.38
N ASP A 419 10.52 -10.13 -25.57
CA ASP A 419 9.84 -11.38 -25.95
C ASP A 419 10.80 -12.59 -25.97
N ALA A 420 12.07 -12.37 -26.32
CA ALA A 420 13.06 -13.44 -26.38
C ALA A 420 13.54 -13.87 -24.98
N ILE A 421 13.50 -12.97 -23.99
CA ILE A 421 13.94 -13.25 -22.62
C ILE A 421 12.80 -13.63 -21.69
N LYS A 422 11.54 -13.40 -22.07
CA LYS A 422 10.36 -13.76 -21.27
C LYS A 422 10.18 -15.27 -21.24
N LEU A 423 10.41 -15.88 -20.09
CA LEU A 423 10.21 -17.32 -19.89
C LEU A 423 8.75 -17.65 -19.54
N ALA A 424 8.14 -16.84 -18.68
CA ALA A 424 6.75 -17.01 -18.25
C ALA A 424 6.16 -15.69 -17.74
N ARG A 425 4.82 -15.61 -17.82
CA ARG A 425 4.00 -14.49 -17.33
C ARG A 425 2.89 -15.03 -16.44
N ALA A 426 2.62 -14.34 -15.34
CA ALA A 426 1.42 -14.54 -14.52
C ALA A 426 0.72 -13.21 -14.29
N ALA A 427 -0.58 -13.15 -14.57
CA ALA A 427 -1.42 -11.96 -14.42
C ALA A 427 -2.47 -12.17 -13.33
N HIS A 428 -2.75 -11.14 -12.54
CA HIS A 428 -3.85 -11.12 -11.58
C HIS A 428 -4.69 -9.85 -11.75
N SER A 429 -5.96 -10.06 -12.10
CA SER A 429 -6.96 -9.00 -12.14
C SER A 429 -7.42 -8.58 -10.74
N PRO A 430 -8.08 -7.42 -10.60
CA PRO A 430 -8.76 -7.05 -9.36
C PRO A 430 -9.68 -8.17 -8.81
N ALA A 431 -10.36 -8.93 -9.67
CA ALA A 431 -11.19 -10.05 -9.25
C ALA A 431 -10.37 -11.25 -8.74
N ASP A 432 -9.19 -11.51 -9.31
CA ASP A 432 -8.25 -12.52 -8.79
C ASP A 432 -7.76 -12.14 -7.40
N LEU A 433 -7.40 -10.86 -7.20
CA LEU A 433 -6.92 -10.37 -5.90
C LEU A 433 -8.00 -10.50 -4.82
N GLU A 434 -9.25 -10.19 -5.13
CA GLU A 434 -10.38 -10.38 -4.22
C GLU A 434 -10.62 -11.86 -3.89
N ARG A 435 -10.49 -12.77 -4.87
CA ARG A 435 -10.58 -14.23 -4.64
C ARG A 435 -9.48 -14.70 -3.69
N MET A 436 -8.26 -14.20 -3.85
CA MET A 436 -7.12 -14.54 -2.99
C MET A 436 -7.26 -13.97 -1.57
N ASN A 437 -7.83 -12.78 -1.44
CA ASN A 437 -8.09 -12.15 -0.15
C ASN A 437 -9.38 -11.33 -0.22
N VAL A 438 -10.43 -11.85 0.42
CA VAL A 438 -11.78 -11.24 0.43
C VAL A 438 -11.87 -9.84 1.03
N ASN A 439 -10.79 -9.35 1.65
CA ASN A 439 -10.72 -7.97 2.12
C ASN A 439 -10.27 -6.99 1.04
N LEU A 440 -9.78 -7.47 -0.10
CA LEU A 440 -9.45 -6.68 -1.29
C LEU A 440 -10.70 -6.54 -2.17
N VAL A 441 -11.75 -5.90 -1.65
CA VAL A 441 -13.06 -5.80 -2.33
C VAL A 441 -12.91 -5.05 -3.66
N GLY A 442 -13.27 -5.69 -4.77
CA GLY A 442 -13.00 -5.20 -6.12
C GLY A 442 -11.51 -5.07 -6.46
N GLY A 443 -10.64 -5.77 -5.73
CA GLY A 443 -9.18 -5.69 -5.83
C GLY A 443 -8.55 -4.44 -5.19
N ASP A 444 -9.26 -3.71 -4.33
CA ASP A 444 -8.75 -2.50 -3.66
C ASP A 444 -7.62 -2.82 -2.66
N PRO A 445 -6.35 -2.47 -2.95
CA PRO A 445 -5.22 -2.77 -2.07
C PRO A 445 -5.17 -1.87 -0.84
N TYR A 446 -5.95 -0.78 -0.82
CA TYR A 446 -5.98 0.21 0.24
C TYR A 446 -7.10 -0.06 1.24
N GLY A 447 -7.96 -1.06 1.01
CA GLY A 447 -9.01 -1.45 1.96
C GLY A 447 -10.04 -0.35 2.23
N GLY A 448 -10.27 0.55 1.28
CA GLY A 448 -11.18 1.68 1.36
C GLY A 448 -10.62 2.93 0.71
N LEU A 449 -11.50 3.73 0.08
CA LEU A 449 -11.20 5.03 -0.49
C LEU A 449 -10.45 5.94 0.52
N CYS A 450 -9.42 6.63 0.04
CA CYS A 450 -8.54 7.48 0.86
C CYS A 450 -8.90 8.97 0.79
N THR A 451 -10.08 9.32 0.28
CA THR A 451 -10.55 10.72 0.23
C THR A 451 -10.80 11.26 1.63
N LEU A 452 -10.67 12.59 1.79
CA LEU A 452 -10.74 13.27 3.08
C LEU A 452 -12.03 12.97 3.87
N ASP A 453 -13.15 12.77 3.18
CA ASP A 453 -14.46 12.49 3.76
C ASP A 453 -14.64 11.05 4.27
N GLN A 454 -13.68 10.15 4.02
CA GLN A 454 -13.66 8.78 4.53
C GLN A 454 -12.36 8.42 5.28
N PHE A 455 -11.29 9.20 5.09
CA PHE A 455 -9.99 8.93 5.70
C PHE A 455 -9.84 9.56 7.10
N PHE A 456 -8.69 9.38 7.74
CA PHE A 456 -8.38 9.92 9.06
C PHE A 456 -9.42 9.53 10.13
N VAL A 457 -10.00 10.52 10.83
CA VAL A 457 -11.00 10.38 11.88
C VAL A 457 -12.28 9.70 11.43
N PHE A 458 -12.51 9.60 10.11
CA PHE A 458 -13.71 9.01 9.53
C PHE A 458 -13.50 7.55 9.10
N ARG A 459 -12.31 6.97 9.35
CA ARG A 459 -11.95 5.60 8.93
C ARG A 459 -11.94 4.63 10.12
N PRO A 460 -12.78 3.57 10.15
CA PRO A 460 -13.68 3.08 9.10
C PRO A 460 -15.00 3.85 9.00
N SER A 461 -15.44 4.49 10.08
CA SER A 461 -16.59 5.40 10.11
C SER A 461 -16.42 6.40 11.25
N ALA A 462 -17.11 7.55 11.18
CA ALA A 462 -17.16 8.51 12.30
C ALA A 462 -17.77 7.92 13.59
N ARG A 463 -18.57 6.84 13.46
CA ARG A 463 -19.26 6.19 14.59
C ARG A 463 -18.37 5.21 15.34
N THR A 464 -17.39 4.65 14.65
CA THR A 464 -16.49 3.64 15.21
C THR A 464 -15.04 4.11 15.08
N PRO A 465 -14.69 5.25 15.72
CA PRO A 465 -13.35 5.78 15.66
C PRO A 465 -12.34 4.73 16.17
N ASP A 466 -11.18 4.69 15.52
CA ASP A 466 -10.09 3.76 15.83
C ASP A 466 -10.50 2.27 15.82
N GLY A 467 -11.56 1.94 15.07
CA GLY A 467 -12.07 0.57 14.93
C GLY A 467 -12.85 0.05 16.13
N THR A 468 -13.26 0.90 17.07
CA THR A 468 -14.04 0.48 18.25
C THR A 468 -15.50 0.91 18.17
N GLY A 469 -16.42 -0.03 18.46
CA GLY A 469 -17.87 0.18 18.42
C GLY A 469 -18.58 -0.29 19.69
N LEU A 470 -19.89 -0.57 19.58
CA LEU A 470 -20.74 -0.93 20.73
C LEU A 470 -20.43 -2.30 21.36
N VAL A 471 -19.80 -3.22 20.62
CA VAL A 471 -19.45 -4.56 21.13
C VAL A 471 -18.16 -4.50 21.95
N ARG A 472 -18.28 -4.62 23.27
CA ARG A 472 -17.12 -4.61 24.18
C ARG A 472 -16.21 -5.80 23.94
N GLY A 473 -14.90 -5.55 23.85
CA GLY A 473 -13.88 -6.55 23.56
C GLY A 473 -13.61 -6.76 22.08
N LEU A 474 -14.32 -6.08 21.18
CA LEU A 474 -14.04 -6.12 19.74
C LEU A 474 -13.31 -4.84 19.29
N ILE A 475 -12.25 -5.01 18.50
CA ILE A 475 -11.56 -3.91 17.82
C ILE A 475 -11.32 -4.33 16.37
N GLN A 476 -11.82 -3.55 15.42
CA GLN A 476 -11.45 -3.68 14.01
C GLN A 476 -10.04 -3.11 13.80
N ILE A 477 -9.21 -3.83 13.05
CA ILE A 477 -7.86 -3.38 12.65
C ILE A 477 -7.66 -3.62 11.16
N GLY A 478 -6.54 -3.15 10.62
CA GLY A 478 -6.15 -3.35 9.23
C GLY A 478 -6.37 -2.10 8.39
N ALA A 479 -6.22 -2.23 7.08
CA ALA A 479 -6.18 -1.11 6.15
C ALA A 479 -7.47 -0.26 6.16
N SER A 480 -8.62 -0.84 6.49
CA SER A 480 -9.90 -0.11 6.59
C SER A 480 -10.05 0.74 7.85
N THR A 481 -9.06 0.76 8.74
CA THR A 481 -9.06 1.55 9.98
C THR A 481 -7.91 2.54 10.00
N HIS A 482 -8.05 3.68 10.67
CA HIS A 482 -6.93 4.59 10.90
C HIS A 482 -5.77 3.88 11.62
N PRO A 483 -4.47 4.10 11.29
CA PRO A 483 -3.87 5.06 10.35
C PRO A 483 -4.20 4.95 8.86
N GLY A 484 -4.68 3.80 8.41
CA GLY A 484 -4.99 3.54 7.01
C GLY A 484 -4.11 2.44 6.41
N PRO A 485 -4.02 2.39 5.07
CA PRO A 485 -3.40 1.29 4.34
C PRO A 485 -1.88 1.33 4.31
N GLY A 486 -1.31 0.32 3.65
CA GLY A 486 0.12 0.14 3.45
C GLY A 486 0.76 -0.76 4.51
N LEU A 487 1.98 -1.20 4.24
CA LEU A 487 2.76 -2.05 5.14
C LEU A 487 3.33 -1.25 6.32
N GLY A 488 2.48 -0.59 7.11
CA GLY A 488 2.92 0.24 8.24
C GLY A 488 2.73 -0.42 9.61
N GLY A 489 1.78 -1.35 9.76
CA GLY A 489 1.44 -2.00 11.03
C GLY A 489 0.73 -1.09 12.05
N GLY A 490 0.33 0.13 11.64
CA GLY A 490 -0.15 1.18 12.53
C GLY A 490 -1.41 0.84 13.33
N SER A 491 -2.46 0.32 12.67
CA SER A 491 -3.73 0.00 13.35
C SER A 491 -3.55 -1.08 14.41
N GLY A 492 -2.76 -2.12 14.09
CA GLY A 492 -2.43 -3.19 15.02
C GLY A 492 -1.58 -2.70 16.19
N PHE A 493 -0.66 -1.76 15.95
CA PHE A 493 0.14 -1.11 16.98
C PHE A 493 -0.71 -0.31 17.96
N LEU A 494 -1.62 0.53 17.46
CA LEU A 494 -2.55 1.30 18.30
C LEU A 494 -3.47 0.39 19.13
N ALA A 495 -4.03 -0.65 18.51
CA ALA A 495 -4.87 -1.62 19.19
C ALA A 495 -4.10 -2.37 20.29
N ALA A 496 -2.86 -2.80 20.01
CA ALA A 496 -2.03 -3.47 21.00
C ALA A 496 -1.69 -2.56 22.19
N LYS A 497 -1.35 -1.29 21.93
CA LYS A 497 -1.11 -0.29 22.98
C LYS A 497 -2.34 -0.07 23.85
N ARG A 498 -3.53 0.03 23.24
CA ARG A 498 -4.80 0.15 23.96
C ARG A 498 -5.10 -1.05 24.86
N LEU A 499 -4.64 -2.24 24.47
CA LEU A 499 -4.78 -3.48 25.25
C LEU A 499 -3.64 -3.70 26.28
N GLY A 500 -2.78 -2.70 26.47
CA GLY A 500 -1.72 -2.70 27.49
C GLY A 500 -0.43 -3.40 27.08
N ALA A 501 -0.08 -3.41 25.79
CA ALA A 501 1.18 -3.95 25.27
C ALA A 501 2.34 -2.94 25.17
#